data_AF-A0A6A6N1H3-F1
#
_entry.id   AF-A0A6A6N1H3-F1
#
_cell.length_a   1.000
_cell.length_b   1.000
_cell.length_c   1.000
_cell.angle_alpha   90.00
_cell.angle_beta   90.00
_cell.angle_gamma   90.00
#
_symmetry.space_group_name_H-M   'P 1'
#
loop_
_entity.id
_entity.type
_entity.pdbx_description
1 polymer ?
#
loop_
_entity_poly.entity_id
_entity_poly.type
_entity_poly.pdbx_seq_one_letter_code
_entity_poly.pdbx_strand_id
1 'polypeptide(L)'
;MGLRSVAAPAEDVAGFDDMVSGMQRKYYMLGGKGGVGKTSCAASLAVKFANNGHPTLVVSTDPAHSLSDSFAQNLTGGTLVPVEGPDYPLYALEINPEKAREEFRTATRKDGGTGVKDFGRHGPWNAC
;
A
#
# COMPACT_ATOMS: atom_id res chain seq x y z
N MET A 1 45.04 -25.10 -9.05
CA MET A 1 44.13 -24.95 -7.89
C MET A 1 43.02 -23.99 -8.31
N GLY A 2 41.97 -24.52 -8.94
CA GLY A 2 40.91 -23.71 -9.55
C GLY A 2 39.73 -23.58 -8.61
N LEU A 3 39.44 -22.36 -8.16
CA LEU A 3 38.24 -22.05 -7.38
C LEU A 3 37.06 -21.94 -8.37
N ARG A 4 36.19 -22.95 -8.42
CA ARG A 4 34.89 -22.81 -9.09
C ARG A 4 33.96 -22.07 -8.15
N SER A 5 33.58 -20.85 -8.52
CA SER A 5 32.44 -20.17 -7.91
C SER A 5 31.19 -20.96 -8.26
N VAL A 6 30.64 -21.69 -7.29
CA VAL A 6 29.27 -22.19 -7.39
C VAL A 6 28.38 -20.99 -7.14
N ALA A 7 27.87 -20.38 -8.20
CA ALA A 7 26.74 -19.47 -8.08
C ALA A 7 25.60 -20.28 -7.46
N ALA A 8 25.05 -19.77 -6.35
CA ALA A 8 23.78 -20.27 -5.83
C ALA A 8 22.74 -20.19 -6.96
N PRO A 9 21.80 -21.15 -7.08
CA PRO A 9 20.74 -21.04 -8.05
C PRO A 9 20.03 -19.71 -7.79
N ALA A 10 20.01 -18.84 -8.79
CA ALA A 10 19.17 -17.65 -8.74
C ALA A 10 17.74 -18.17 -8.63
N GLU A 11 17.14 -18.01 -7.45
CA GLU A 11 15.69 -18.05 -7.33
C GLU A 11 15.14 -17.06 -8.35
N ASP A 12 14.08 -17.43 -9.04
CA ASP A 12 13.48 -16.66 -10.13
C ASP A 12 13.04 -15.29 -9.58
N VAL A 13 13.94 -14.31 -9.63
CA VAL A 13 13.66 -12.95 -9.17
C VAL A 13 12.73 -12.39 -10.23
N ALA A 14 11.42 -12.47 -9.97
CA ALA A 14 10.42 -11.84 -10.81
C ALA A 14 10.89 -10.41 -11.10
N GLY A 15 11.21 -10.17 -12.37
CA GLY A 15 11.85 -8.94 -12.79
C GLY A 15 10.87 -7.79 -12.68
N PHE A 16 11.38 -6.56 -12.75
CA PHE A 16 10.48 -5.42 -12.94
C PHE A 16 9.61 -5.60 -14.19
N ASP A 17 10.14 -6.24 -15.23
CA ASP A 17 9.43 -6.57 -16.48
C ASP A 17 8.16 -7.42 -16.22
N ASP A 18 8.23 -8.38 -15.30
CA ASP A 18 7.07 -9.17 -14.90
C ASP A 18 6.05 -8.31 -14.15
N MET A 19 6.52 -7.36 -13.35
CA MET A 19 5.66 -6.41 -12.64
C MET A 19 4.92 -5.49 -13.62
N VAL A 20 5.54 -5.05 -14.71
CA VAL A 20 4.89 -4.20 -15.75
C VAL A 20 4.19 -4.99 -16.85
N SER A 21 4.25 -6.32 -16.82
CA SER A 21 3.61 -7.15 -17.86
C SER A 21 2.09 -6.98 -17.92
N GLY A 22 1.57 -6.65 -19.10
CA GLY A 22 0.12 -6.49 -19.34
C GLY A 22 -0.52 -5.28 -18.64
N MET A 23 -1.79 -5.05 -18.94
CA MET A 23 -2.53 -3.84 -18.50
C MET A 23 -3.55 -4.09 -17.40
N GLN A 24 -3.52 -5.27 -16.78
CA GLN A 24 -4.42 -5.59 -15.67
C GLN A 24 -4.05 -4.77 -14.43
N ARG A 25 -5.05 -4.41 -13.62
CA ARG A 25 -4.81 -3.68 -12.37
C ARG A 25 -4.05 -4.58 -11.39
N LYS A 26 -2.88 -4.12 -10.95
CA LYS A 26 -2.04 -4.80 -9.95
C LYS A 26 -1.97 -3.97 -8.67
N TYR A 27 -1.84 -4.64 -7.54
CA TYR A 27 -1.69 -4.01 -6.23
C TYR A 27 -0.39 -4.49 -5.59
N TYR A 28 0.47 -3.54 -5.22
CA TYR A 28 1.75 -3.80 -4.56
C TYR A 28 1.72 -3.24 -3.15
N MET A 29 1.91 -4.11 -2.15
CA MET A 29 1.91 -3.73 -0.74
C MET A 29 3.33 -3.81 -0.18
N LEU A 30 3.88 -2.68 0.24
CA LEU A 30 5.19 -2.61 0.89
C LEU A 30 5.01 -2.64 2.41
N GLY A 31 5.26 -3.81 3.01
CA GLY A 31 5.19 -4.05 4.46
C GLY A 31 6.57 -4.17 5.11
N GLY A 32 6.64 -4.03 6.44
CA GLY A 32 7.88 -4.18 7.20
C GLY A 32 7.98 -3.25 8.41
N LYS A 33 9.03 -3.41 9.22
CA LYS A 33 9.29 -2.63 10.46
C LYS A 33 9.36 -1.12 10.19
N GLY A 34 9.24 -0.31 11.24
CA GLY A 34 9.43 1.14 11.14
C GLY A 34 10.83 1.50 10.65
N GLY A 35 10.96 2.55 9.83
CA GLY A 35 12.26 3.08 9.39
C GLY A 35 12.99 2.29 8.29
N VAL A 36 12.44 1.20 7.76
CA VAL A 36 13.10 0.40 6.70
C VAL A 36 12.99 0.98 5.28
N GLY A 37 12.45 2.20 5.12
CA GLY A 37 12.36 2.89 3.83
C GLY A 37 11.15 2.54 2.94
N LYS A 38 10.09 1.94 3.48
CA LYS A 38 8.91 1.49 2.71
C LYS A 38 8.28 2.61 1.88
N THR A 39 8.10 3.79 2.47
CA THR A 39 7.46 4.93 1.80
C THR A 39 8.31 5.43 0.64
N SER A 40 9.62 5.56 0.84
CA SER A 40 10.56 5.96 -0.21
C SER A 40 10.62 4.93 -1.34
N CYS A 41 10.65 3.63 -1.01
CA CYS A 41 10.59 2.56 -2.01
C CYS A 41 9.26 2.58 -2.78
N ALA A 42 8.14 2.82 -2.10
CA ALA A 42 6.83 2.92 -2.74
C ALA A 42 6.75 4.11 -3.70
N ALA A 43 7.25 5.28 -3.29
CA ALA A 43 7.32 6.47 -4.13
C ALA A 43 8.18 6.23 -5.39
N SER A 44 9.38 5.67 -5.21
CA SER A 44 10.28 5.33 -6.32
C SER A 44 9.67 4.31 -7.28
N LEU A 45 9.04 3.25 -6.74
CA LEU A 45 8.37 2.24 -7.54
C LEU A 45 7.20 2.83 -8.34
N ALA A 46 6.44 3.73 -7.72
CA ALA A 46 5.30 4.38 -8.37
C ALA A 46 5.71 5.28 -9.55
N VAL A 47 6.79 6.05 -9.40
CA VAL A 47 7.40 6.81 -10.50
C VAL A 47 7.87 5.86 -11.61
N LYS A 48 8.51 4.75 -11.25
CA LYS A 48 8.98 3.77 -12.22
C LYS A 48 7.83 3.15 -13.03
N PHE A 49 6.70 2.83 -12.38
CA PHE A 49 5.51 2.33 -13.08
C PHE A 49 4.90 3.37 -14.02
N ALA A 50 4.76 4.61 -13.57
CA ALA A 50 4.26 5.70 -14.39
C ALA A 50 5.16 5.91 -15.63
N ASN A 51 6.49 5.94 -15.45
CA ASN A 51 7.42 6.08 -16.58
C ASN A 51 7.47 4.84 -17.50
N ASN A 52 6.79 3.74 -17.15
CA ASN A 52 6.63 2.55 -18.00
C ASN A 52 5.20 2.41 -18.57
N GLY A 53 4.41 3.48 -18.59
CA GLY A 53 3.11 3.48 -19.25
C GLY A 53 1.94 3.04 -18.37
N HIS A 54 2.14 2.88 -17.07
CA HIS A 54 1.09 2.46 -16.15
C HIS A 54 0.56 3.66 -15.35
N PRO A 55 -0.71 4.06 -15.55
CA PRO A 55 -1.38 4.99 -14.65
C PRO A 55 -1.34 4.43 -13.22
N THR A 56 -0.72 5.18 -12.31
CA THR A 56 -0.34 4.68 -10.99
C THR A 56 -0.96 5.53 -9.88
N LEU A 57 -1.35 4.86 -8.79
CA LEU A 57 -1.75 5.48 -7.53
C LEU A 57 -0.84 4.95 -6.42
N VAL A 58 -0.15 5.84 -5.72
CA VAL A 58 0.60 5.51 -4.50
C VAL A 58 -0.15 6.01 -3.28
N VAL A 59 -0.30 5.15 -2.29
CA VAL A 59 -1.01 5.46 -1.04
C VAL A 59 -0.08 5.19 0.14
N SER A 60 0.05 6.16 1.04
CA SER A 60 0.75 6.00 2.31
C SER A 60 -0.23 6.14 3.47
N THR A 61 -0.12 5.24 4.45
CA THR A 61 -0.80 5.31 5.75
C THR A 61 0.16 5.68 6.88
N ASP A 62 1.39 6.07 6.53
CA ASP A 62 2.42 6.47 7.48
C ASP A 62 2.04 7.81 8.16
N PRO A 63 1.98 7.88 9.49
CA PRO A 63 1.66 9.12 10.20
C PRO A 63 2.69 10.24 10.01
N ALA A 64 3.90 9.94 9.54
CA ALA A 64 5.02 10.89 9.49
C ALA A 64 5.04 11.85 8.27
N HIS A 65 3.97 11.93 7.46
CA HIS A 65 3.93 12.73 6.22
C HIS A 65 5.04 12.42 5.20
N SER A 66 5.62 11.22 5.29
CA SER A 66 6.81 10.79 4.52
C SER A 66 6.62 10.77 3.00
N LEU A 67 5.38 10.75 2.49
CA LEU A 67 5.11 10.73 1.06
C LEU A 67 5.20 12.14 0.46
N SER A 68 4.71 13.14 1.20
CA SER A 68 4.85 14.56 0.83
C SER A 68 6.32 14.95 0.67
N ASP A 69 7.16 14.52 1.62
CA ASP A 69 8.62 14.74 1.56
C ASP A 69 9.26 14.02 0.37
N SER A 70 8.82 12.79 0.07
CA SER A 70 9.39 11.99 -1.03
C SER A 70 9.13 12.61 -2.41
N PHE A 71 8.01 13.30 -2.58
CA PHE A 71 7.66 13.98 -3.83
C PHE A 71 7.96 15.48 -3.82
N ALA A 72 8.40 16.05 -2.68
CA ALA A 72 8.51 17.49 -2.49
C ALA A 72 7.21 18.25 -2.85
N GLN A 73 6.06 17.62 -2.62
CA GLN A 73 4.73 18.15 -2.93
C GLN A 73 3.83 18.03 -1.69
N ASN A 74 2.95 19.01 -1.47
CA ASN A 74 2.02 18.94 -0.35
C ASN A 74 0.87 17.96 -0.66
N LEU A 75 0.87 16.81 0.02
CA LEU A 75 -0.18 15.78 -0.08
C LEU A 75 -1.13 15.78 1.13
N THR A 76 -1.00 16.77 2.02
CA THR A 76 -1.86 16.88 3.19
C THR A 76 -3.29 17.19 2.77
N GLY A 77 -4.26 16.64 3.50
CA GLY A 77 -5.68 16.89 3.26
C GLY A 77 -6.51 15.65 2.92
N GLY A 78 -5.87 14.48 2.73
CA GLY A 78 -6.58 13.22 2.51
C GLY A 78 -7.26 13.13 1.13
N THR A 79 -6.80 13.93 0.17
CA THR A 79 -7.29 13.94 -1.22
C THR A 79 -6.22 13.43 -2.17
N LEU A 80 -6.64 12.99 -3.36
CA LEU A 80 -5.72 12.61 -4.43
C LEU A 80 -5.03 13.85 -4.98
N VAL A 81 -3.70 13.83 -5.06
CA VAL A 81 -2.89 14.90 -5.66
C VAL A 81 -2.08 14.32 -6.82
N PRO A 82 -2.08 14.95 -8.00
CA PRO A 82 -1.21 14.54 -9.10
C PRO A 82 0.25 14.82 -8.78
N VAL A 83 1.13 13.87 -9.08
CA VAL A 83 2.58 14.02 -8.94
C VAL A 83 3.16 14.58 -10.24
N GLU A 84 4.02 15.59 -10.12
CA GLU A 84 4.67 16.25 -11.25
C GLU A 84 5.91 15.46 -11.71
N GLY A 85 6.12 15.39 -13.02
CA GLY A 85 7.35 14.84 -13.63
C GLY A 85 7.25 13.49 -14.34
N PRO A 86 6.41 12.52 -13.95
CA PRO A 86 6.29 11.26 -14.68
C PRO A 86 5.67 11.37 -16.07
N ASP A 87 5.99 10.41 -16.94
CA ASP A 87 5.50 10.37 -18.33
C ASP A 87 4.01 9.99 -18.46
N TYR A 88 3.47 9.27 -17.46
CA TYR A 88 2.06 8.88 -17.36
C TYR A 88 1.47 9.32 -16.02
N PRO A 89 0.12 9.37 -15.89
CA PRO A 89 -0.51 9.83 -14.67
C PRO A 89 -0.06 9.06 -13.42
N LEU A 90 0.50 9.79 -12.46
CA LEU A 90 0.78 9.33 -11.11
C LEU A 90 0.00 10.19 -10.13
N TYR A 91 -0.80 9.56 -9.28
CA TYR A 91 -1.48 10.20 -8.17
C TYR A 91 -0.91 9.71 -6.84
N ALA A 92 -0.82 10.60 -5.87
CA ALA A 92 -0.43 10.29 -4.51
C ALA A 92 -1.57 10.61 -3.54
N LEU A 93 -1.73 9.76 -2.54
CA LEU A 93 -2.69 9.93 -1.45
C LEU A 93 -2.01 9.63 -0.13
N GLU A 94 -2.15 10.54 0.82
CA GLU A 94 -1.71 10.33 2.19
C GLU A 94 -2.93 10.24 3.10
N ILE A 95 -3.11 9.07 3.71
CA ILE A 95 -4.26 8.78 4.57
C ILE A 95 -3.83 9.00 6.01
N ASN A 96 -4.51 9.92 6.70
CA ASN A 96 -4.38 10.02 8.15
C ASN A 96 -5.21 8.87 8.81
N PRO A 97 -4.56 7.96 9.54
CA PRO A 97 -5.23 6.79 10.11
C PRO A 97 -6.19 7.15 11.25
N GLU A 98 -5.95 8.22 12.01
CA GLU A 98 -6.88 8.66 13.07
C GLU A 98 -8.18 9.20 12.48
N LYS A 99 -8.09 10.09 11.49
CA LYS A 99 -9.24 10.65 10.77
C LYS A 99 -10.03 9.55 10.07
N ALA A 100 -9.34 8.65 9.36
CA ALA A 100 -9.99 7.53 8.69
C ALA A 100 -10.78 6.67 9.69
N ARG A 101 -10.20 6.34 10.85
CA ARG A 101 -10.91 5.58 11.90
C ARG A 101 -12.16 6.31 12.41
N GLU A 102 -12.09 7.62 12.59
CA GLU A 102 -13.23 8.42 13.03
C GLU A 102 -14.35 8.48 11.99
N GLU A 103 -14.01 8.65 10.71
CA GLU A 103 -14.96 8.58 9.59
C GLU A 103 -15.63 7.21 9.52
N PHE A 104 -14.86 6.11 9.63
CA PHE A 104 -15.42 4.76 9.68
C PHE A 104 -16.38 4.55 10.86
N ARG A 105 -16.06 5.08 12.05
CA ARG A 105 -16.91 4.98 13.26
C ARG A 105 -18.20 5.79 13.13
N THR A 106 -18.14 6.95 12.49
CA THR A 106 -19.32 7.81 12.30
C THR A 106 -20.24 7.27 11.19
N ALA A 107 -19.68 6.68 10.13
CA ALA A 107 -20.44 5.98 9.09
C ALA A 107 -21.21 4.79 9.65
N THR A 108 -20.55 3.92 10.42
CA THR A 108 -21.20 2.75 11.07
C THR A 108 -22.25 3.13 12.11
N ARG A 109 -22.16 4.32 12.73
CA ARG A 109 -23.20 4.84 13.64
C ARG A 109 -24.41 5.42 12.89
N LYS A 110 -24.24 5.92 11.67
CA LYS A 110 -25.34 6.41 10.83
C LYS A 110 -26.17 5.26 10.24
N ASP A 111 -25.57 4.09 10.02
CA ASP A 111 -26.25 2.87 9.53
C ASP A 111 -26.87 2.03 10.66
N GLY A 112 -27.56 2.66 11.60
CA GLY A 112 -28.13 2.01 12.79
C GLY A 112 -28.95 0.75 12.52
N GLY A 113 -28.32 -0.42 12.68
CA GLY A 113 -28.71 -1.45 13.65
C GLY A 113 -29.82 -2.45 13.30
N THR A 114 -29.44 -3.65 12.85
CA THR A 114 -30.05 -4.90 13.31
C THR A 114 -28.98 -5.99 13.45
N GLY A 115 -28.97 -6.70 14.58
CA GLY A 115 -28.50 -8.09 14.60
C GLY A 115 -27.13 -8.44 15.21
N VAL A 116 -26.68 -7.84 16.32
CA VAL A 116 -25.81 -8.57 17.27
C VAL A 116 -26.16 -8.19 18.71
N LYS A 117 -27.29 -8.69 19.20
CA LYS A 117 -27.54 -8.86 20.63
C LYS A 117 -28.15 -10.26 20.81
N ASP A 118 -27.60 -11.00 21.77
CA ASP A 118 -27.85 -12.41 22.12
C ASP A 118 -27.20 -13.50 21.25
N PHE A 119 -25.87 -13.60 21.33
CA PHE A 119 -25.18 -14.90 21.20
C PHE A 119 -24.15 -15.04 22.32
N GLY A 120 -24.63 -15.05 23.56
CA GLY A 120 -23.78 -15.11 24.75
C GLY A 120 -24.38 -15.87 25.94
N ARG A 121 -25.50 -16.57 25.74
CA ARG A 121 -26.07 -17.48 26.73
C ARG A 121 -26.51 -18.77 26.06
N HIS A 122 -25.82 -19.84 26.44
CA HIS A 122 -26.07 -21.27 26.17
C HIS A 122 -25.69 -21.83 24.79
N GLY A 123 -24.59 -22.58 24.77
CA GLY A 123 -24.22 -23.49 23.69
C GLY A 123 -22.95 -24.30 24.03
N PRO A 124 -22.99 -25.64 24.12
CA PRO A 124 -21.96 -26.45 24.75
C PRO A 124 -20.86 -26.85 23.74
N TRP A 125 -19.64 -26.37 23.93
CA TRP A 125 -18.48 -26.79 23.12
C TRP A 125 -17.33 -27.34 23.99
N ASN A 126 -17.67 -28.30 24.86
CA ASN A 126 -16.70 -29.23 25.45
C ASN A 126 -17.16 -30.66 25.18
N ALA A 127 -16.86 -31.19 23.99
CA ALA A 127 -16.79 -32.63 23.70
C ALA A 127 -16.40 -32.86 22.22
N CYS A 128 -15.10 -32.95 21.95
CA CYS A 128 -14.41 -33.95 21.10
C CYS A 128 -12.95 -33.53 20.92
#